data_AF-A0A2E5GMX1-F1
#
_entry.id   AF-A0A2E5GMX1-F1
#
_cell.length_a   1.000
_cell.length_b   1.000
_cell.length_c   1.000
_cell.angle_alpha   90.00
_cell.angle_beta   90.00
_cell.angle_gamma   90.00
#
_symmetry.space_group_name_H-M   'P 1'
#
loop_
_entity.id
_entity.type
_entity.pdbx_description
1 polymer ?
#
loop_
_entity_poly.entity_id
_entity_poly.type
_entity_poly.pdbx_seq_one_letter_code
_entity_poly.pdbx_strand_id
1 'polypeptide(L)'
;MKQPQLGLKILELRQQKGFTQEELVEQCNISVRTIQRIEAGEVMPRVYTVKTILAALDRDLDDLQESVFEKKVKKAFLIEIDENKKVSFLFNQLHLGWIAGILSMILLVFQLIEETTFLATGGYYFGEVFYVTITILAAIAFALHMRAFVLIGELFKASFLKTSALIAIAINTLIAIYSVVDLHFQYIKLEAFALIYSVLFGIVFICMGIGLYKTNHLGQLPKVTGIITLVLGFMFLTIIMVAIAGPASILVQGLYIAIILRAIATIKQQITAEA
;
A
#
# COMPACT_ATOMS: atom_id res chain seq x y z
N MET A 1 5.54 24.74 10.98
CA MET A 1 7.02 24.78 11.05
C MET A 1 7.44 25.79 12.10
N LYS A 2 8.52 25.54 12.84
CA LYS A 2 9.06 26.53 13.80
C LYS A 2 9.92 27.58 13.08
N GLN A 3 10.04 28.75 13.69
CA GLN A 3 10.50 30.00 13.05
C GLN A 3 11.89 29.97 12.37
N PRO A 4 12.89 29.15 12.74
CA PRO A 4 14.11 29.12 11.92
C PRO A 4 13.96 28.26 10.65
N GLN A 5 13.06 27.28 10.62
CA GLN A 5 12.97 26.32 9.51
C GLN A 5 12.29 26.90 8.26
N LEU A 6 11.31 27.79 8.44
CA LEU A 6 10.60 28.43 7.33
C LEU A 6 11.51 29.40 6.56
N GLY A 7 12.24 30.24 7.30
CA GLY A 7 13.20 31.20 6.73
C GLY A 7 14.28 30.54 5.91
N LEU A 8 14.91 29.49 6.46
CA LEU A 8 15.92 28.70 5.76
C LEU A 8 15.38 28.05 4.48
N LYS A 9 14.12 27.60 4.49
CA LYS A 9 13.53 26.97 3.30
C LYS A 9 13.21 27.98 2.20
N ILE A 10 12.73 29.17 2.57
CA ILE A 10 12.52 30.28 1.61
C ILE A 10 13.86 30.70 0.98
N LEU A 11 14.91 30.80 1.79
CA LEU A 11 16.26 31.10 1.33
C LEU A 11 16.77 30.05 0.32
N GLU A 12 16.62 28.76 0.65
CA GLU A 12 17.00 27.64 -0.22
C GLU A 12 16.26 27.69 -1.56
N LEU A 13 14.94 27.89 -1.54
CA LEU A 13 14.11 27.95 -2.74
C LEU A 13 14.45 29.17 -3.62
N ARG A 14 14.72 30.32 -3.00
CA ARG A 14 15.17 31.53 -3.71
C ARG A 14 16.49 31.29 -4.44
N GLN A 15 17.45 30.67 -3.75
CA GLN A 15 18.76 30.35 -4.34
C GLN A 15 18.64 29.32 -5.48
N GLN A 16 17.76 28.32 -5.36
CA GLN A 16 17.48 27.36 -6.44
C GLN A 16 16.91 28.02 -7.69
N LYS A 17 16.13 29.10 -7.52
CA LYS A 17 15.61 29.94 -8.61
C LYS A 17 16.64 30.92 -9.18
N GLY A 18 17.81 31.06 -8.54
CA GLY A 18 18.84 32.02 -8.93
C GLY A 18 18.50 33.48 -8.60
N PHE A 19 17.47 33.74 -7.78
CA PHE A 19 17.03 35.09 -7.46
C PHE A 19 17.88 35.71 -6.36
N THR A 20 18.17 36.99 -6.49
CA THR A 20 18.59 37.91 -5.42
C THR A 20 17.40 38.23 -4.50
N GLN A 21 17.66 38.85 -3.35
CA GLN A 21 16.57 39.25 -2.44
C GLN A 21 15.69 40.31 -3.10
N GLU A 22 16.29 41.21 -3.87
CA GLU A 22 15.64 42.28 -4.62
C GLU A 22 14.74 41.73 -5.73
N GLU A 23 15.20 40.72 -6.47
CA GLU A 23 14.39 40.07 -7.51
C GLU A 23 13.21 39.29 -6.95
N LEU A 24 13.38 38.62 -5.80
CA LEU A 24 12.25 37.98 -5.11
C LEU A 24 11.22 39.02 -4.65
N VAL A 25 11.69 40.15 -4.13
CA VAL A 25 10.86 41.28 -3.66
C VAL A 25 10.01 41.85 -4.78
N GLU A 26 10.58 42.02 -5.98
CA GLU A 26 9.86 42.50 -7.16
C GLU A 26 8.68 41.58 -7.53
N GLN A 27 8.83 40.28 -7.35
CA GLN A 27 7.80 39.30 -7.69
C GLN A 27 6.75 39.07 -6.60
N CYS A 28 7.12 39.20 -5.32
CA CYS A 28 6.19 38.95 -4.20
C CYS A 28 5.63 40.23 -3.55
N ASN A 29 6.10 41.42 -3.95
CA ASN A 29 5.68 42.72 -3.44
C ASN A 29 5.80 42.85 -1.90
N ILE A 30 6.90 42.33 -1.35
CA ILE A 30 7.25 42.38 0.08
C ILE A 30 8.56 43.13 0.21
N SER A 31 8.77 43.96 1.24
CA SER A 31 10.02 44.72 1.34
C SER A 31 11.25 43.83 1.54
N VAL A 32 12.39 44.23 0.96
CA VAL A 32 13.70 43.55 1.11
C VAL A 32 14.03 43.28 2.58
N ARG A 33 13.82 44.28 3.44
CA ARG A 33 14.03 44.15 4.90
C ARG A 33 13.15 43.08 5.53
N THR A 34 11.93 42.88 5.02
CA THR A 34 11.02 41.83 5.52
C THR A 34 11.48 40.46 5.06
N ILE A 35 11.87 40.30 3.78
CA ILE A 35 12.43 39.05 3.26
C ILE A 35 13.70 38.66 4.03
N GLN A 36 14.63 39.59 4.26
CA GLN A 36 15.84 39.35 5.04
C GLN A 36 15.54 38.83 6.45
N ARG A 37 14.61 39.46 7.16
CA ARG A 37 14.23 39.06 8.52
C ARG A 37 13.48 37.73 8.55
N ILE A 38 12.72 37.40 7.51
CA ILE A 38 12.08 36.10 7.36
C ILE A 38 13.15 35.02 7.11
N GLU A 39 14.06 35.24 6.16
CA GLU A 39 15.16 34.32 5.82
C GLU A 39 16.09 34.07 7.02
N ALA A 40 16.38 35.12 7.81
CA ALA A 40 17.14 35.04 9.06
C ALA A 40 16.37 34.40 10.24
N GLY A 41 15.07 34.12 10.07
CA GLY A 41 14.22 33.53 11.11
C GLY A 41 13.83 34.51 12.23
N GLU A 42 14.07 35.81 12.07
CA GLU A 42 13.76 36.84 13.07
C GLU A 42 12.27 37.17 13.16
N VAL A 43 11.52 36.97 12.06
CA VAL A 43 10.07 37.25 12.00
C VAL A 43 9.30 36.07 11.42
N MET A 44 8.18 35.71 12.05
CA MET A 44 7.24 34.74 11.50
C MET A 44 6.22 35.47 10.60
N PRO A 45 6.25 35.28 9.27
CA PRO A 45 5.28 35.88 8.37
C PRO A 45 3.90 35.25 8.53
N ARG A 46 2.85 36.00 8.18
CA ARG A 46 1.48 35.48 8.11
C ARG A 46 1.35 34.49 6.96
N VAL A 47 0.37 33.58 7.05
CA VAL A 47 0.11 32.55 6.01
C VAL A 47 -0.05 33.16 4.62
N TYR A 48 -0.75 34.29 4.50
CA TYR A 48 -0.90 35.01 3.23
C TYR A 48 0.46 35.42 2.64
N THR A 49 1.33 36.03 3.46
CA THR A 49 2.69 36.43 3.06
C THR A 49 3.52 35.23 2.62
N VAL A 50 3.40 34.09 3.30
CA VAL A 50 4.07 32.84 2.91
C VAL A 50 3.59 32.37 1.54
N LYS A 51 2.27 32.40 1.27
CA LYS A 51 1.72 32.05 -0.05
C LYS A 51 2.27 32.95 -1.15
N THR A 52 2.34 34.26 -0.92
CA THR A 52 2.84 35.22 -1.91
C THR A 52 4.31 34.99 -2.24
N ILE A 53 5.15 34.70 -1.22
CA ILE A 53 6.57 34.38 -1.42
C ILE A 53 6.73 33.08 -2.21
N LEU A 54 5.98 32.02 -1.84
CA LEU A 54 6.07 30.74 -2.53
C LEU A 54 5.56 30.81 -3.96
N ALA A 55 4.48 31.55 -4.21
CA ALA A 55 3.96 31.76 -5.55
C ALA A 55 5.01 32.43 -6.46
N ALA A 56 5.74 33.43 -5.95
CA ALA A 56 6.87 34.04 -6.67
C ALA A 56 8.04 33.07 -6.93
N LEU A 57 8.11 31.97 -6.17
CA LEU A 57 9.11 30.92 -6.32
C LEU A 57 8.59 29.70 -7.11
N ASP A 58 7.40 29.81 -7.73
CA ASP A 58 6.68 28.70 -8.40
C ASP A 58 6.50 27.48 -7.48
N ARG A 59 6.07 27.72 -6.24
CA ARG A 59 5.78 26.71 -5.23
C ARG A 59 4.44 26.99 -4.58
N ASP A 60 3.77 25.94 -4.14
CA ASP A 60 2.57 26.07 -3.30
C ASP A 60 2.93 25.84 -1.83
N LEU A 61 2.06 26.29 -0.93
CA LEU A 61 2.22 26.12 0.51
C LEU A 61 2.26 24.64 0.92
N ASP A 62 1.68 23.77 0.08
CA ASP A 62 1.73 22.31 0.22
C ASP A 62 3.15 21.74 -0.01
N ASP A 63 3.99 22.39 -0.83
CA ASP A 63 5.39 21.96 -1.08
C ASP A 63 6.28 22.11 0.18
N LEU A 64 5.97 23.11 1.01
CA LEU A 64 6.65 23.28 2.30
C LEU A 64 6.32 22.15 3.26
N GLN A 65 5.07 21.67 3.25
CA GLN A 65 4.69 20.49 4.02
C GLN A 65 5.34 19.25 3.45
N GLU A 66 5.34 19.06 2.13
CA GLU A 66 5.90 17.88 1.47
C GLU A 66 7.40 17.76 1.78
N SER A 67 8.21 18.82 1.69
CA SER A 67 9.66 18.73 1.94
C SER A 67 10.05 18.40 3.39
N VAL A 68 9.31 18.91 4.38
CA VAL A 68 9.53 18.62 5.81
C VAL A 68 9.01 17.22 6.15
N PHE A 69 7.83 16.89 5.63
CA PHE A 69 7.21 15.58 5.76
C PHE A 69 8.12 14.50 5.17
N GLU A 70 8.65 14.71 3.96
CA GLU A 70 9.56 13.77 3.29
C GLU A 70 10.81 13.47 4.10
N LYS A 71 11.49 14.52 4.60
CA LYS A 71 12.68 14.36 5.45
C LYS A 71 12.36 13.59 6.73
N LYS A 72 11.20 13.84 7.34
CA LYS A 72 10.75 13.13 8.55
C LYS A 72 10.42 11.68 8.28
N VAL A 73 9.68 11.38 7.22
CA VAL A 73 9.33 9.99 6.84
C VAL A 73 10.59 9.18 6.60
N LYS A 74 11.54 9.70 5.80
CA LYS A 74 12.81 9.02 5.48
C LYS A 74 13.62 8.75 6.75
N LYS A 75 13.69 9.72 7.67
CA LYS A 75 14.40 9.60 8.95
C LYS A 75 13.73 8.61 9.91
N ALA A 76 12.42 8.77 10.17
CA ALA A 76 11.67 8.00 11.16
C ALA A 76 11.63 6.51 10.83
N PHE A 77 11.51 6.18 9.55
CA PHE A 77 11.42 4.81 9.09
C PHE A 77 12.76 4.22 8.66
N LEU A 78 13.87 4.97 8.83
CA LEU A 78 15.23 4.58 8.40
C LEU A 78 15.23 4.01 6.97
N ILE A 79 14.36 4.57 6.12
CA ILE A 79 14.13 3.96 4.83
C ILE A 79 15.27 4.39 3.94
N GLU A 80 16.04 3.42 3.46
CA GLU A 80 16.88 3.55 2.27
C GLU A 80 16.01 3.69 1.01
N ILE A 81 14.90 4.45 1.09
CA ILE A 81 14.21 4.92 -0.11
C ILE A 81 15.20 5.86 -0.77
N ASP A 82 15.64 5.46 -1.97
CA ASP A 82 16.27 6.31 -2.97
C ASP A 82 15.80 7.76 -2.78
N GLU A 83 16.74 8.67 -2.48
CA GLU A 83 16.42 10.06 -2.13
C GLU A 83 15.53 10.73 -3.18
N ASN A 84 15.54 10.21 -4.41
CA ASN A 84 14.74 10.68 -5.54
C ASN A 84 13.26 10.23 -5.54
N LYS A 85 12.87 9.24 -4.73
CA LYS A 85 11.47 8.77 -4.65
C LYS A 85 10.65 9.62 -3.67
N LYS A 86 9.61 10.27 -4.21
CA LYS A 86 8.67 11.09 -3.44
C LYS A 86 7.90 10.28 -2.41
N VAL A 87 7.64 10.83 -1.22
CA VAL A 87 6.83 10.12 -0.21
C VAL A 87 5.36 10.01 -0.61
N SER A 88 4.86 10.92 -1.45
CA SER A 88 3.53 10.81 -2.06
C SER A 88 3.36 9.49 -2.83
N PHE A 89 4.43 8.96 -3.44
CA PHE A 89 4.42 7.64 -4.07
C PHE A 89 4.17 6.50 -3.07
N LEU A 90 4.72 6.58 -1.85
CA LEU A 90 4.51 5.59 -0.79
C LEU A 90 3.04 5.50 -0.41
N PHE A 91 2.43 6.65 -0.11
CA PHE A 91 1.02 6.72 0.25
C PHE A 91 0.14 6.28 -0.91
N ASN A 92 0.44 6.70 -2.14
CA ASN A 92 -0.31 6.26 -3.33
C ASN A 92 -0.29 4.74 -3.49
N GLN A 93 0.83 4.07 -3.20
CA GLN A 93 0.88 2.60 -3.23
C GLN A 93 0.07 1.95 -2.13
N LEU A 94 0.10 2.46 -0.90
CA LEU A 94 -0.73 1.94 0.18
C LEU A 94 -2.22 2.18 -0.11
N HIS A 95 -2.56 3.34 -0.68
CA HIS A 95 -3.92 3.67 -1.10
C HIS A 95 -4.41 2.73 -2.21
N LEU A 96 -3.60 2.54 -3.25
CA LEU A 96 -3.86 1.57 -4.30
C LEU A 96 -4.04 0.16 -3.72
N GLY A 97 -3.23 -0.23 -2.74
CA GLY A 97 -3.29 -1.55 -2.13
C GLY A 97 -4.60 -1.85 -1.40
N TRP A 98 -5.15 -0.92 -0.62
CA TRP A 98 -6.43 -1.17 0.06
C TRP A 98 -7.62 -1.10 -0.91
N ILE A 99 -7.58 -0.22 -1.92
CA ILE A 99 -8.59 -0.16 -2.99
C ILE A 99 -8.58 -1.48 -3.79
N ALA A 100 -7.39 -1.94 -4.18
CA ALA A 100 -7.22 -3.22 -4.87
C ALA A 100 -7.66 -4.40 -4.00
N GLY A 101 -7.50 -4.32 -2.68
CA GLY A 101 -8.04 -5.29 -1.73
C GLY A 101 -9.56 -5.41 -1.81
N ILE A 102 -10.27 -4.27 -1.78
CA ILE A 102 -11.74 -4.24 -1.93
C ILE A 102 -12.14 -4.82 -3.28
N LEU A 103 -11.46 -4.42 -4.36
CA LEU A 103 -11.73 -4.93 -5.70
C LEU A 103 -11.51 -6.45 -5.78
N SER A 104 -10.40 -6.96 -5.21
CA SER A 104 -10.10 -8.39 -5.19
C SER A 104 -11.17 -9.19 -4.44
N MET A 105 -11.72 -8.64 -3.35
CA MET A 105 -12.79 -9.26 -2.59
C MET A 105 -14.09 -9.35 -3.39
N ILE A 106 -14.43 -8.30 -4.14
CA ILE A 106 -15.60 -8.31 -5.03
C ILE A 106 -15.42 -9.33 -6.15
N LEU A 107 -14.25 -9.35 -6.81
CA LEU A 107 -13.97 -10.28 -7.90
C LEU A 107 -13.97 -11.74 -7.42
N LEU A 108 -13.49 -12.00 -6.21
CA LEU A 108 -13.53 -13.33 -5.59
C LEU A 108 -14.97 -13.86 -5.44
N VAL A 109 -15.95 -13.01 -5.16
CA VAL A 109 -17.36 -13.42 -5.09
C VAL A 109 -17.86 -13.87 -6.47
N PHE A 110 -17.52 -13.15 -7.54
CA PHE A 110 -17.87 -13.56 -8.91
C PHE A 110 -17.17 -14.86 -9.31
N GLN A 111 -15.90 -15.05 -8.93
CA GLN A 111 -15.18 -16.29 -9.18
C GLN A 111 -15.85 -17.47 -8.46
N LEU A 112 -16.29 -17.29 -7.21
CA LEU A 112 -17.00 -18.33 -6.47
C LEU A 112 -18.32 -18.72 -7.15
N ILE A 113 -19.05 -17.76 -7.71
CA ILE A 113 -20.29 -18.03 -8.47
C ILE A 113 -19.98 -18.84 -9.74
N GLU A 114 -18.94 -18.46 -10.48
CA GLU A 114 -18.52 -19.16 -11.69
C GLU A 114 -18.07 -20.59 -11.40
N GLU A 115 -17.18 -20.78 -10.41
CA GLU A 115 -16.64 -22.09 -10.04
C GLU A 115 -17.73 -23.04 -9.53
N THR A 116 -18.64 -22.54 -8.68
CA THR A 116 -19.75 -23.36 -8.17
C THR A 116 -20.75 -23.74 -9.28
N THR A 117 -21.01 -22.84 -10.23
CA THR A 117 -21.88 -23.12 -11.39
C THR A 117 -21.23 -24.14 -12.33
N PHE A 118 -19.92 -24.01 -12.57
CA PHE A 118 -19.16 -24.95 -13.38
C PHE A 118 -19.19 -26.35 -12.78
N LEU A 119 -19.00 -26.48 -11.47
CA LEU A 119 -19.09 -27.77 -10.77
C LEU A 119 -20.49 -28.38 -10.82
N ALA A 120 -21.53 -27.56 -10.82
CA ALA A 120 -22.92 -28.04 -10.81
C ALA A 120 -23.45 -28.39 -12.22
N THR A 121 -23.00 -27.68 -13.26
CA THR A 121 -23.62 -27.72 -14.59
C THR A 121 -22.66 -28.07 -15.72
N GLY A 122 -21.35 -28.04 -15.48
CA GLY A 122 -20.31 -28.16 -16.51
C GLY A 122 -20.08 -26.89 -17.33
N GLY A 123 -20.76 -25.79 -17.01
CA GLY A 123 -20.65 -24.50 -17.71
C GLY A 123 -20.53 -23.30 -16.77
N TYR A 124 -20.05 -22.20 -17.32
CA TYR A 124 -19.88 -20.93 -16.62
C TYR A 124 -21.17 -20.09 -16.65
N TYR A 125 -21.51 -19.43 -15.54
CA TYR A 125 -22.77 -18.69 -15.38
C TYR A 125 -22.88 -17.51 -16.34
N PHE A 126 -21.84 -16.68 -16.43
CA PHE A 126 -21.74 -15.55 -17.36
C PHE A 126 -20.93 -15.91 -18.63
N GLY A 127 -20.47 -17.16 -18.73
CA GLY A 127 -19.70 -17.69 -19.86
C GLY A 127 -18.17 -17.65 -19.68
N GLU A 128 -17.45 -18.45 -20.47
CA GLU A 128 -15.99 -18.62 -20.37
C GLU A 128 -15.21 -17.30 -20.47
N VAL A 129 -15.61 -16.42 -21.40
CA VAL A 129 -14.92 -15.13 -21.60
C VAL A 129 -15.00 -14.27 -20.32
N PHE A 130 -16.15 -14.30 -19.63
CA PHE A 130 -16.30 -13.59 -18.37
C PHE A 130 -15.41 -14.22 -17.29
N TYR A 131 -15.42 -15.55 -17.15
CA TYR A 131 -14.57 -16.28 -16.19
C TYR A 131 -13.07 -15.95 -16.37
N VAL A 132 -12.56 -15.98 -17.60
CA VAL A 132 -11.16 -15.64 -17.90
C VAL A 132 -10.86 -14.19 -17.53
N THR A 133 -11.76 -13.26 -17.88
CA THR A 133 -11.60 -11.83 -17.60
C THR A 133 -11.55 -11.56 -16.10
N ILE A 134 -12.51 -12.08 -15.31
CA ILE A 134 -12.52 -11.88 -13.87
C ILE A 134 -11.31 -12.53 -13.20
N THR A 135 -10.82 -13.66 -13.72
CA THR A 135 -9.66 -14.36 -13.16
C THR A 135 -8.38 -13.55 -13.33
N ILE A 136 -8.17 -12.95 -14.50
CA ILE A 136 -7.03 -12.07 -14.75
C ILE A 136 -7.12 -10.80 -13.89
N LEU A 137 -8.29 -10.16 -13.84
CA LEU A 137 -8.51 -8.98 -13.02
C LEU A 137 -8.31 -9.26 -11.52
N ALA A 138 -8.79 -10.41 -11.04
CA ALA A 138 -8.64 -10.84 -9.66
C ALA A 138 -7.17 -11.05 -9.31
N ALA A 139 -6.42 -11.71 -10.20
CA ALA A 139 -4.98 -11.92 -10.01
C ALA A 139 -4.20 -10.60 -9.94
N ILE A 140 -4.52 -9.63 -10.81
CA ILE A 140 -3.90 -8.31 -10.80
C ILE A 140 -4.28 -7.53 -9.52
N ALA A 141 -5.57 -7.51 -9.17
CA ALA A 141 -6.05 -6.83 -7.97
C ALA A 141 -5.41 -7.41 -6.70
N PHE A 142 -5.35 -8.73 -6.60
CA PHE A 142 -4.68 -9.42 -5.49
C PHE A 142 -3.17 -9.09 -5.44
N ALA A 143 -2.49 -9.06 -6.58
CA ALA A 143 -1.08 -8.72 -6.62
C ALA A 143 -0.81 -7.27 -6.15
N LEU A 144 -1.64 -6.32 -6.58
CA LEU A 144 -1.57 -4.92 -6.12
C LEU A 144 -1.88 -4.80 -4.61
N HIS A 145 -2.85 -5.58 -4.13
CA HIS A 145 -3.18 -5.65 -2.71
C HIS A 145 -2.00 -6.19 -1.87
N MET A 146 -1.43 -7.33 -2.26
CA MET A 146 -0.28 -7.94 -1.58
C MET A 146 0.99 -7.09 -1.68
N ARG A 147 1.15 -6.31 -2.75
CA ARG A 147 2.26 -5.36 -2.88
C ARG A 147 2.27 -4.30 -1.77
N ALA A 148 1.13 -3.93 -1.21
CA ALA A 148 1.09 -3.09 -0.02
C ALA A 148 1.72 -3.78 1.20
N PHE A 149 1.58 -5.10 1.34
CA PHE A 149 2.23 -5.86 2.42
C PHE A 149 3.74 -6.03 2.21
N VAL A 150 4.21 -6.12 0.95
CA VAL A 150 5.64 -6.01 0.63
C VAL A 150 6.19 -4.68 1.14
N LEU A 151 5.46 -3.59 0.87
CA LEU A 151 5.85 -2.24 1.29
C LEU A 151 5.80 -2.08 2.82
N ILE A 152 4.73 -2.54 3.48
CA ILE A 152 4.61 -2.54 4.94
C ILE A 152 5.75 -3.34 5.57
N GLY A 153 6.09 -4.50 5.00
CA GLY A 153 7.20 -5.32 5.44
C GLY A 153 8.54 -4.59 5.39
N GLU A 154 8.76 -3.78 4.35
CA GLU A 154 9.95 -2.91 4.24
C GLU A 154 9.92 -1.80 5.31
N LEU A 155 8.83 -1.03 5.36
CA LEU A 155 8.68 0.14 6.23
C LEU A 155 8.84 -0.22 7.72
N PHE A 156 8.27 -1.34 8.14
CA PHE A 156 8.25 -1.74 9.55
C PHE A 156 9.30 -2.81 9.88
N LYS A 157 10.30 -3.01 9.00
CA LYS A 157 11.39 -3.99 9.15
C LYS A 157 10.90 -5.41 9.43
N ALA A 158 9.76 -5.78 8.86
CA ALA A 158 9.15 -7.11 8.94
C ALA A 158 9.49 -7.91 7.68
N SER A 159 10.74 -8.38 7.58
CA SER A 159 11.25 -9.11 6.40
C SER A 159 10.46 -10.37 6.07
N PHE A 160 10.01 -11.12 7.09
CA PHE A 160 9.22 -12.32 6.87
C PHE A 160 7.83 -12.01 6.29
N LEU A 161 7.20 -10.89 6.68
CA LEU A 161 5.93 -10.44 6.09
C LEU A 161 6.13 -10.07 4.60
N LYS A 162 7.21 -9.35 4.29
CA LYS A 162 7.59 -9.01 2.92
C LYS A 162 7.73 -10.26 2.05
N THR A 163 8.52 -11.24 2.49
CA THR A 163 8.71 -12.49 1.76
C THR A 163 7.42 -13.28 1.62
N SER A 164 6.58 -13.33 2.67
CA SER A 164 5.29 -14.02 2.63
C SER A 164 4.33 -13.41 1.61
N ALA A 165 4.29 -12.07 1.51
CA ALA A 165 3.50 -11.38 0.51
C ALA A 165 4.00 -11.66 -0.93
N LEU A 166 5.31 -11.75 -1.15
CA LEU A 166 5.87 -12.13 -2.45
C LEU A 166 5.50 -13.58 -2.84
N ILE A 167 5.56 -14.51 -1.88
CA ILE A 167 5.13 -15.90 -2.07
C ILE A 167 3.64 -15.94 -2.43
N ALA A 168 2.79 -15.17 -1.73
CA ALA A 168 1.37 -15.08 -2.01
C ALA A 168 1.08 -14.61 -3.44
N ILE A 169 1.80 -13.57 -3.90
CA ILE A 169 1.69 -13.06 -5.28
C ILE A 169 2.05 -14.17 -6.27
N ALA A 170 3.23 -14.78 -6.10
CA ALA A 170 3.71 -15.80 -7.03
C ALA A 170 2.75 -16.98 -7.14
N ILE A 171 2.30 -17.53 -6.00
CA ILE A 171 1.38 -18.67 -5.97
C ILE A 171 0.04 -18.29 -6.60
N ASN A 172 -0.55 -17.15 -6.24
CA ASN A 172 -1.84 -16.73 -6.80
C ASN A 172 -1.76 -16.51 -8.32
N THR A 173 -0.66 -15.93 -8.80
CA THR A 173 -0.42 -15.77 -10.25
C THR A 173 -0.29 -17.12 -10.95
N LEU A 174 0.44 -18.09 -10.39
CA LEU A 174 0.57 -19.43 -10.97
C LEU A 174 -0.79 -20.15 -11.04
N ILE A 175 -1.60 -20.05 -9.98
CA ILE A 175 -2.94 -20.64 -9.95
C ILE A 175 -3.83 -19.97 -11.01
N ALA A 176 -3.85 -18.64 -11.09
CA ALA A 176 -4.66 -17.94 -12.08
C ALA A 176 -4.26 -18.28 -13.53
N ILE A 177 -2.96 -18.39 -13.81
CA ILE A 177 -2.47 -18.83 -15.13
C ILE A 177 -2.96 -20.25 -15.41
N TYR A 178 -2.78 -21.16 -14.45
CA TYR A 178 -3.24 -22.53 -14.59
C TYR A 178 -4.75 -22.59 -14.88
N SER A 179 -5.58 -21.89 -14.10
CA SER A 179 -7.04 -21.86 -14.25
C SER A 179 -7.49 -21.42 -15.64
N VAL A 180 -6.78 -20.46 -16.25
CA VAL A 180 -7.09 -20.01 -17.62
C VAL A 180 -6.61 -21.00 -18.68
N VAL A 181 -5.42 -21.60 -18.50
CA VAL A 181 -4.88 -22.57 -19.45
C VAL A 181 -5.71 -23.86 -19.43
N ASP A 182 -6.04 -24.37 -18.25
CA ASP A 182 -6.68 -25.67 -18.09
C ASP A 182 -8.08 -25.75 -18.72
N LEU A 183 -8.73 -24.59 -18.92
CA LEU A 183 -10.05 -24.43 -19.54
C LEU A 183 -10.21 -25.24 -20.84
N HIS A 184 -9.16 -25.31 -21.66
CA HIS A 184 -9.21 -25.94 -22.98
C HIS A 184 -8.36 -27.21 -23.12
N PHE A 185 -7.48 -27.48 -22.15
CA PHE A 185 -6.51 -28.57 -22.27
C PHE A 185 -6.71 -29.71 -21.27
N GLN A 186 -7.38 -29.46 -20.12
CA GLN A 186 -7.66 -30.46 -19.08
C GLN A 186 -6.43 -31.30 -18.70
N TYR A 187 -5.32 -30.63 -18.38
CA TYR A 187 -4.03 -31.28 -18.11
C TYR A 187 -4.02 -32.03 -16.78
N ILE A 188 -4.69 -31.51 -15.75
CA ILE A 188 -4.76 -32.12 -14.42
C ILE A 188 -6.22 -32.43 -14.11
N LYS A 189 -6.48 -33.63 -13.58
CA LYS A 189 -7.81 -34.00 -13.09
C LYS A 189 -8.26 -33.03 -12.01
N LEU A 190 -9.56 -32.74 -11.99
CA LEU A 190 -10.17 -31.79 -11.06
C LEU A 190 -9.83 -32.09 -9.59
N GLU A 191 -9.83 -33.35 -9.18
CA GLU A 191 -9.55 -33.74 -7.79
C GLU A 191 -8.08 -33.47 -7.42
N ALA A 192 -7.16 -33.72 -8.35
CA ALA A 192 -5.75 -33.44 -8.17
C ALA A 192 -5.47 -31.93 -8.15
N PHE A 193 -6.16 -31.15 -9.00
CA PHE A 193 -6.07 -29.70 -8.96
C PHE A 193 -6.61 -29.13 -7.64
N ALA A 194 -7.76 -29.60 -7.17
CA ALA A 194 -8.33 -29.18 -5.88
C ALA A 194 -7.38 -29.46 -4.70
N LEU A 195 -6.69 -30.60 -4.72
CA LEU A 195 -5.65 -30.93 -3.73
C LEU A 195 -4.48 -29.93 -3.78
N ILE A 196 -3.94 -29.67 -4.98
CA ILE A 196 -2.84 -28.73 -5.18
C ILE A 196 -3.24 -27.32 -4.73
N TYR A 197 -4.41 -26.85 -5.15
CA TYR A 197 -4.98 -25.57 -4.76
C TYR A 197 -5.06 -25.43 -3.24
N SER A 198 -5.61 -26.45 -2.57
CA SER A 198 -5.77 -26.47 -1.11
C SER A 198 -4.43 -26.37 -0.38
N VAL A 199 -3.43 -27.12 -0.83
CA VAL A 199 -2.08 -27.09 -0.25
C VAL A 199 -1.42 -25.73 -0.48
N LEU A 200 -1.46 -25.20 -1.70
CA LEU A 200 -0.86 -23.92 -2.05
C LEU A 200 -1.46 -22.76 -1.25
N PHE A 201 -2.80 -22.69 -1.17
CA PHE A 201 -3.45 -21.68 -0.34
C PHE A 201 -3.16 -21.88 1.14
N GLY A 202 -3.14 -23.13 1.64
CA GLY A 202 -2.72 -23.43 3.02
C GLY A 202 -1.34 -22.86 3.35
N ILE A 203 -0.36 -23.07 2.47
CA ILE A 203 1.00 -22.51 2.60
C ILE A 203 0.97 -20.98 2.61
N VAL A 204 0.25 -20.35 1.67
CA VAL A 204 0.14 -18.88 1.59
C VAL A 204 -0.44 -18.31 2.88
N PHE A 205 -1.54 -18.87 3.38
CA PHE A 205 -2.19 -18.43 4.61
C PHE A 205 -1.28 -18.65 5.84
N ILE A 206 -0.57 -19.77 5.94
CA ILE A 206 0.39 -19.98 7.04
C ILE A 206 1.53 -18.96 6.99
N CYS A 207 2.16 -18.76 5.83
CA CYS A 207 3.23 -17.78 5.66
C CYS A 207 2.75 -16.37 6.04
N MET A 208 1.62 -15.93 5.48
CA MET A 208 1.03 -14.63 5.80
C MET A 208 0.67 -14.52 7.28
N GLY A 209 0.10 -15.57 7.87
CA GLY A 209 -0.29 -15.58 9.28
C GLY A 209 0.91 -15.42 10.22
N ILE A 210 2.01 -16.15 9.97
CA ILE A 210 3.26 -15.99 10.73
C ILE A 210 3.86 -14.59 10.52
N GLY A 211 3.86 -14.07 9.29
CA GLY A 211 4.38 -12.74 8.98
C GLY A 211 3.63 -11.62 9.70
N LEU A 212 2.31 -11.70 9.73
CA LEU A 212 1.47 -10.75 10.45
C LEU A 212 1.63 -10.87 11.96
N TYR A 213 1.69 -12.09 12.50
CA TYR A 213 1.88 -12.33 13.93
C TYR A 213 3.20 -11.72 14.46
N LYS A 214 4.27 -11.79 13.66
CA LYS A 214 5.58 -11.23 14.01
C LYS A 214 5.67 -9.71 13.87
N THR A 215 4.64 -9.04 13.35
CA THR A 215 4.65 -7.58 13.14
C THR A 215 4.29 -6.85 14.43
N ASN A 216 5.27 -6.14 15.02
CA ASN A 216 5.11 -5.50 16.34
C ASN A 216 4.76 -4.00 16.29
N HIS A 217 5.12 -3.30 15.22
CA HIS A 217 5.00 -1.84 15.13
C HIS A 217 3.58 -1.33 14.81
N LEU A 218 2.67 -2.24 14.45
CA LEU A 218 1.29 -1.93 14.06
C LEU A 218 0.28 -2.35 15.14
N GLY A 219 0.74 -2.55 16.38
CA GLY A 219 -0.10 -2.94 17.52
C GLY A 219 -0.70 -4.34 17.40
N GLN A 220 -1.87 -4.56 18.03
CA GLN A 220 -2.47 -5.90 18.16
C GLN A 220 -3.22 -6.39 16.91
N LEU A 221 -3.66 -5.49 16.02
CA LEU A 221 -4.49 -5.89 14.87
C LEU A 221 -3.79 -6.92 13.96
N PRO A 222 -2.54 -6.73 13.50
CA PRO A 222 -1.84 -7.76 12.73
C PRO A 222 -1.63 -9.07 13.47
N LYS A 223 -1.48 -9.03 14.80
CA LYS A 223 -1.29 -10.25 15.61
C LYS A 223 -2.55 -11.11 15.62
N VAL A 224 -3.70 -10.49 15.87
CA VAL A 224 -5.00 -11.17 15.84
C VAL A 224 -5.30 -11.66 14.43
N THR A 225 -5.12 -10.82 13.41
CA THR A 225 -5.27 -11.23 12.02
C THR A 225 -4.36 -12.40 11.69
N GLY A 226 -3.10 -12.37 12.12
CA GLY A 226 -2.13 -13.45 11.88
C GLY A 226 -2.58 -14.79 12.46
N ILE A 227 -3.18 -14.79 13.67
CA ILE A 227 -3.75 -16.00 14.27
C ILE A 227 -4.93 -16.52 13.44
N ILE A 228 -5.86 -15.63 13.04
CA ILE A 228 -7.01 -16.01 12.21
C ILE A 228 -6.54 -16.59 10.87
N THR A 229 -5.57 -15.92 10.23
CA THR A 229 -4.97 -16.38 8.96
C THR A 229 -4.28 -17.73 9.12
N LEU A 230 -3.59 -17.99 10.25
CA LEU A 230 -2.99 -19.31 10.55
C LEU A 230 -4.05 -20.40 10.63
N VAL A 231 -5.15 -20.14 11.36
CA VAL A 231 -6.27 -21.08 11.47
C VAL A 231 -6.83 -21.42 10.09
N LEU A 232 -7.06 -20.41 9.24
CA LEU A 232 -7.49 -20.64 7.86
C LEU A 232 -6.49 -21.47 7.06
N GLY A 233 -5.19 -21.20 7.21
CA GLY A 233 -4.15 -21.97 6.53
C GLY A 233 -4.18 -23.45 6.90
N PHE A 234 -4.33 -23.78 8.19
CA PHE A 234 -4.53 -25.15 8.64
C PHE A 234 -5.84 -25.76 8.11
N MET A 235 -6.93 -24.99 8.06
CA MET A 235 -8.18 -25.47 7.46
C MET A 235 -8.00 -25.84 5.99
N PHE A 236 -7.31 -25.01 5.20
CA PHE A 236 -6.98 -25.32 3.81
C PHE A 236 -6.15 -26.61 3.68
N LEU A 237 -5.13 -26.80 4.54
CA LEU A 237 -4.30 -28.01 4.51
C LEU A 237 -5.05 -29.30 4.85
N THR A 238 -6.16 -29.23 5.60
CA THR A 238 -6.98 -30.43 5.88
C THR A 238 -7.85 -30.85 4.70
N ILE A 239 -7.99 -30.00 3.66
CA ILE A 239 -8.79 -30.20 2.44
C ILE A 239 -10.30 -30.26 2.70
N ILE A 240 -10.75 -31.04 3.68
CA ILE A 240 -12.16 -31.18 4.08
C ILE A 240 -12.77 -29.83 4.49
N MET A 241 -11.98 -28.99 5.16
CA MET A 241 -12.44 -27.69 5.66
C MET A 241 -12.37 -26.57 4.62
N VAL A 242 -11.98 -26.85 3.36
CA VAL A 242 -11.86 -25.83 2.30
C VAL A 242 -13.19 -25.17 1.98
N ALA A 243 -14.30 -25.92 2.01
CA ALA A 243 -15.65 -25.36 1.81
C ALA A 243 -16.01 -24.28 2.84
N ILE A 244 -15.39 -24.30 4.03
CA ILE A 244 -15.54 -23.28 5.07
C ILE A 244 -14.44 -22.22 4.94
N ALA A 245 -13.20 -22.65 4.73
CA ALA A 245 -12.04 -21.77 4.68
C ALA A 245 -12.08 -20.79 3.50
N GLY A 246 -12.58 -21.23 2.33
CA GLY A 246 -12.74 -20.42 1.13
C GLY A 246 -13.60 -19.17 1.39
N PRO A 247 -14.88 -19.31 1.77
CA PRO A 247 -15.72 -18.17 2.12
C PRO A 247 -15.20 -17.35 3.30
N ALA A 248 -14.65 -18.02 4.34
CA ALA A 248 -14.10 -17.32 5.50
C ALA A 248 -12.86 -16.47 5.16
N SER A 249 -12.15 -16.78 4.07
CA SER A 249 -11.00 -15.98 3.61
C SER A 249 -11.35 -14.54 3.20
N ILE A 250 -12.61 -14.29 2.82
CA ILE A 250 -13.14 -12.95 2.53
C ILE A 250 -13.01 -12.04 3.77
N LEU A 251 -13.29 -12.58 4.96
CA LEU A 251 -13.15 -11.83 6.21
C LEU A 251 -11.69 -11.42 6.45
N VAL A 252 -10.75 -12.30 6.12
CA VAL A 252 -9.31 -12.00 6.26
C VAL A 252 -8.85 -10.93 5.27
N GLN A 253 -9.37 -10.90 4.04
CA GLN A 253 -9.13 -9.80 3.10
C GLN A 253 -9.60 -8.44 3.71
N GLY A 254 -10.76 -8.42 4.37
CA GLY A 254 -11.22 -7.25 5.13
C GLY A 254 -10.25 -6.81 6.23
N LEU A 255 -9.69 -7.76 6.97
CA LEU A 255 -8.67 -7.48 7.98
C LEU A 255 -7.36 -6.98 7.37
N TYR A 256 -6.98 -7.47 6.19
CA TYR A 256 -5.80 -7.00 5.46
C TYR A 256 -5.95 -5.54 5.05
N ILE A 257 -7.11 -5.14 4.52
CA ILE A 257 -7.46 -3.75 4.25
C ILE A 257 -7.30 -2.89 5.52
N ALA A 258 -7.85 -3.35 6.65
CA ALA A 258 -7.74 -2.64 7.92
C ALA A 258 -6.28 -2.46 8.38
N ILE A 259 -5.41 -3.46 8.14
CA ILE A 259 -3.97 -3.37 8.44
C ILE A 259 -3.29 -2.32 7.56
N ILE A 260 -3.61 -2.26 6.26
CA ILE A 260 -3.06 -1.23 5.36
C ILE A 260 -3.46 0.17 5.82
N LEU A 261 -4.74 0.37 6.15
CA LEU A 261 -5.22 1.65 6.68
C LEU A 261 -4.56 2.01 8.02
N ARG A 262 -4.35 1.02 8.90
CA ARG A 262 -3.63 1.20 10.16
C ARG A 262 -2.16 1.56 9.93
N ALA A 263 -1.51 0.98 8.92
CA ALA A 263 -0.16 1.33 8.55
C ALA A 263 -0.08 2.80 8.10
N ILE A 264 -0.98 3.24 7.22
CA ILE A 264 -1.10 4.64 6.81
C ILE A 264 -1.26 5.57 8.02
N ALA A 265 -2.18 5.25 8.93
CA ALA A 265 -2.41 6.05 10.13
C ALA A 265 -1.19 6.11 11.06
N THR A 266 -0.52 4.97 11.26
CA THR A 266 0.69 4.86 12.10
C THR A 266 1.84 5.70 11.52
N ILE A 267 2.04 5.64 10.19
CA ILE A 267 3.02 6.46 9.48
C ILE A 267 2.74 7.94 9.70
N LYS A 268 1.49 8.38 9.49
CA LYS A 268 1.10 9.78 9.72
C LYS A 268 1.34 10.23 11.16
N GLN A 269 1.01 9.40 12.14
CA GLN A 269 1.17 9.71 13.56
C GLN A 269 2.64 9.85 13.97
N GLN A 270 3.52 8.95 13.53
CA GLN A 270 4.95 9.02 13.83
C GLN A 270 5.58 10.32 13.29
N ILE A 271 5.16 10.75 12.11
CA ILE A 271 5.64 12.00 11.48
C ILE A 271 5.19 13.24 12.25
N THR A 272 3.99 13.21 12.83
CA THR A 272 3.46 14.33 13.63
C THR A 272 4.08 14.37 15.02
N ALA A 273 4.39 13.23 15.63
CA ALA A 273 5.01 13.16 16.95
C ALA A 273 6.46 13.68 16.97
N GLU A 274 7.19 13.60 15.85
CA GLU A 274 8.54 14.15 15.70
C GLU A 274 8.57 15.66 15.33
N ALA A 275 7.44 16.39 15.41
CA ALA A 275 7.30 17.81 15.05
C ALA A 275 7.33 18.77 16.25
#